data_AF-A0A832G123-F1
#
_entry.id   AF-A0A832G123-F1
#
_cell.length_a   1.000
_cell.length_b   1.000
_cell.length_c   1.000
_cell.angle_alpha   90.00
_cell.angle_beta   90.00
_cell.angle_gamma   90.00
#
_symmetry.space_group_name_H-M   'P 1'
#
loop_
_entity.id
_entity.type
_entity.pdbx_description
1 polymer ?
#
loop_
_entity_poly.entity_id
_entity_poly.type
_entity_poly.pdbx_seq_one_letter_code
_entity_poly.pdbx_strand_id
1 'polypeptide(L)' 'MKKDDFYPMLVAKMQEVSSLPPQQIGPFTPFYKLVVPRFKYSPWKSALAFSLFGSLLLYLIFGSLVVRLASILQFGF' A
#
# COMPACT_ATOMS: atom_id res chain seq x y z
N MET A 1 14.28 -16.63 -49.76
CA MET A 1 13.65 -16.89 -48.45
C MET A 1 12.15 -16.86 -48.65
N LYS A 2 11.42 -17.94 -48.33
CA LYS A 2 9.95 -17.92 -48.30
C LYS A 2 9.53 -16.90 -47.23
N LYS A 3 8.60 -15.99 -47.56
CA LYS A 3 7.99 -15.12 -46.55
C LYS A 3 7.21 -16.02 -45.60
N ASP A 4 7.62 -16.03 -44.34
CA ASP A 4 6.98 -16.83 -43.31
C ASP A 4 5.87 -15.98 -42.67
N ASP A 5 4.67 -16.11 -43.21
CA ASP A 5 3.48 -15.35 -42.77
C ASP A 5 2.92 -15.88 -41.43
N PHE A 6 3.49 -16.95 -40.88
CA PHE A 6 3.05 -17.54 -39.63
C PHE A 6 3.34 -16.63 -38.43
N TYR A 7 4.53 -16.05 -38.37
CA TYR A 7 4.92 -15.14 -37.29
C TYR A 7 3.99 -13.91 -37.16
N PRO A 8 3.70 -13.14 -38.23
CA PRO A 8 2.79 -12.00 -38.13
C PRO A 8 1.35 -12.41 -37.77
N MET A 9 0.86 -13.57 -38.22
CA MET A 9 -0.44 -14.09 -37.78
C MET A 9 -0.48 -14.39 -36.27
N LEU A 10 0.61 -14.96 -35.74
CA LEU A 10 0.73 -15.28 -34.32
C LEU A 10 0.75 -14.00 -33.46
N VAL A 11 1.51 -12.99 -33.89
CA VAL A 11 1.56 -11.67 -33.23
C VAL A 11 0.19 -10.98 -33.26
N ALA A 12 -0.51 -11.02 -34.39
CA ALA A 12 -1.86 -10.45 -34.51
C ALA A 12 -2.84 -11.14 -33.55
N LYS A 13 -2.79 -12.48 -33.46
CA LYS A 13 -3.64 -13.23 -32.54
C LYS A 13 -3.29 -13.00 -31.08
N MET A 14 -2.00 -12.85 -30.76
CA MET A 14 -1.57 -12.46 -29.41
C MET A 14 -2.08 -11.08 -29.03
N GLN A 15 -2.05 -10.10 -29.94
CA GLN A 15 -2.59 -8.76 -29.68
C GLN A 15 -4.10 -8.78 -29.46
N GLU A 16 -4.84 -9.59 -30.24
CA GLU A 16 -6.28 -9.79 -30.08
C GLU A 16 -6.64 -10.41 -28.72
N VAL A 17 -5.86 -11.39 -28.25
CA VAL A 17 -6.09 -12.06 -26.95
C VAL A 17 -5.58 -11.22 -25.77
N SER A 18 -4.54 -10.42 -25.98
CA SER A 18 -3.93 -9.56 -24.94
C SER A 18 -4.54 -8.17 -24.85
N SER A 19 -5.45 -7.79 -25.75
CA SER A 19 -6.26 -6.58 -25.61
C SER A 19 -7.32 -6.76 -24.51
N LEU A 20 -6.86 -6.96 -23.28
CA LEU A 20 -7.69 -6.86 -22.11
C LEU A 20 -7.90 -5.37 -21.83
N PRO A 21 -9.15 -4.89 -21.73
CA PRO A 21 -9.39 -3.54 -21.29
C PRO A 21 -8.75 -3.37 -19.90
N PRO A 22 -8.15 -2.20 -19.61
CA PRO A 22 -7.58 -1.95 -18.29
C PRO A 22 -8.69 -2.21 -17.25
N GLN A 23 -8.49 -3.24 -16.42
CA GLN A 23 -9.47 -3.62 -15.42
C GLN A 23 -9.74 -2.41 -14.53
N GLN A 24 -11.01 -2.03 -14.39
CA GLN A 24 -11.41 -1.05 -13.39
C GLN A 24 -11.25 -1.70 -12.01
N ILE A 25 -10.05 -1.56 -11.47
CA ILE A 25 -9.76 -1.93 -10.09
C ILE A 25 -10.46 -0.88 -9.20
N GLY A 26 -10.97 -1.29 -8.03
CA GLY A 26 -11.84 -0.47 -7.16
C GLY A 26 -11.30 0.93 -6.81
N PRO A 27 -12.14 1.79 -6.18
CA PRO A 27 -11.88 3.22 -6.04
C PRO A 27 -10.56 3.57 -5.31
N PHE A 28 -10.02 2.66 -4.51
CA PHE A 28 -8.77 2.86 -3.76
C PHE A 28 -7.50 2.46 -4.52
N THR A 29 -7.63 1.90 -5.72
CA THR A 29 -6.49 1.46 -6.52
C THR A 29 -5.53 2.59 -6.90
N PRO A 30 -6.00 3.79 -7.31
CA PRO A 30 -5.10 4.90 -7.59
C PRO A 30 -4.23 5.26 -6.37
N PHE A 31 -4.83 5.24 -5.18
CA PHE A 31 -4.11 5.50 -3.93
C PHE A 31 -3.10 4.38 -3.63
N TYR A 32 -3.51 3.12 -3.74
CA TYR A 32 -2.61 1.97 -3.58
C TYR A 32 -1.40 2.06 -4.52
N LYS A 33 -1.63 2.36 -5.81
CA LYS A 33 -0.57 2.47 -6.82
C LYS A 33 0.36 3.64 -6.57
N LEU A 34 -0.07 4.69 -5.88
CA LEU A 34 0.79 5.82 -5.51
C LEU A 34 1.66 5.49 -4.30
N VAL A 35 1.06 4.82 -3.32
CA VAL A 35 1.61 4.67 -1.99
C VAL A 35 2.52 3.44 -1.88
N VAL A 36 2.08 2.30 -2.40
CA VAL A 36 2.79 1.01 -2.24
C VAL A 36 4.16 0.95 -2.92
N PRO A 37 4.39 1.54 -4.10
CA PRO A 37 5.74 1.55 -4.69
C PRO A 37 6.78 2.25 -3.81
N ARG A 38 6.38 3.31 -3.08
CA ARG A 38 7.28 4.04 -2.16
C ARG A 38 7.71 3.15 -1.00
N PHE A 39 6.77 2.38 -0.45
CA PHE A 39 7.04 1.39 0.59
C PHE A 39 7.92 0.25 0.12
N LYS A 40 7.68 -0.25 -1.11
CA LYS A 40 8.44 -1.37 -1.67
C LYS A 40 9.87 -0.99 -2.05
N TYR A 41 10.13 0.25 -2.45
CA TYR A 41 11.47 0.69 -2.85
C TYR A 41 12.47 0.66 -1.69
N SER A 42 12.04 1.00 -0.47
CA SER A 42 12.88 0.93 0.72
C SER A 42 12.09 0.47 1.94
N PRO A 43 11.93 -0.85 2.13
CA PRO A 43 11.08 -1.39 3.19
C PRO A 43 11.60 -1.00 4.58
N TRP A 44 12.92 -1.03 4.80
CA TRP A 44 13.51 -0.72 6.10
C TRP A 44 13.35 0.75 6.51
N LYS A 45 13.62 1.70 5.59
CA LYS A 45 13.45 3.13 5.89
C LYS A 45 11.99 3.45 6.18
N SER A 46 11.09 2.84 5.42
CA SER A 46 9.66 3.00 5.62
C SER A 46 9.20 2.39 6.94
N ALA A 47 9.65 1.18 7.27
CA ALA A 47 9.31 0.51 8.52
C ALA A 47 9.77 1.32 9.73
N LEU A 48 11.00 1.85 9.72
CA LEU A 48 11.54 2.68 10.80
C LEU A 48 10.73 3.98 10.99
N ALA A 49 10.38 4.66 9.90
CA ALA A 49 9.55 5.85 9.97
C ALA A 49 8.16 5.55 10.55
N PHE A 50 7.53 4.46 10.09
CA PHE A 50 6.22 4.04 10.58
C PHE A 50 6.24 3.56 12.02
N SER A 51 7.28 2.84 12.44
CA SER A 51 7.41 2.37 13.83
C SER A 51 7.61 3.54 14.78
N LEU A 52 8.45 4.51 14.41
CA LEU A 52 8.69 5.69 15.24
C LEU A 52 7.42 6.53 15.38
N PHE A 53 6.77 6.83 14.24
CA PHE A 53 5.50 7.56 14.25
C PHE A 53 4.42 6.81 15.04
N GLY A 54 4.27 5.50 14.82
CA GLY A 54 3.32 4.65 15.53
C GLY A 54 3.57 4.63 17.04
N SER A 55 4.83 4.51 17.48
CA SER A 55 5.18 4.53 18.90
C SER A 55 4.86 5.85 19.58
N LEU A 56 5.10 7.00 18.91
CA LEU A 56 4.75 8.32 19.43
C LEU A 56 3.24 8.47 19.57
N LEU A 57 2.49 8.03 18.56
CA LEU A 57 1.03 8.12 18.57
C LEU A 57 0.42 7.25 19.67
N LEU A 58 0.92 6.02 19.83
CA LEU A 58 0.54 5.13 20.93
C LEU A 58 0.89 5.76 22.29
N TYR A 59 2.09 6.32 22.44
CA TYR A 59 2.50 6.98 23.66
C TYR A 59 1.56 8.15 24.03
N LEU A 60 1.16 8.97 23.06
CA LEU A 60 0.23 10.08 23.31
C LEU A 60 -1.17 9.58 23.71
N ILE A 61 -1.68 8.57 23.01
CA ILE A 61 -3.01 7.98 23.32
C ILE A 61 -2.98 7.33 24.70
N PHE A 62 -2.09 6.36 24.91
CA PHE A 62 -2.06 5.57 26.14
C PHE A 62 -1.48 6.34 27.32
N GLY A 63 -0.50 7.22 27.10
CA GLY A 63 0.03 8.09 28.14
C GLY A 63 -1.04 9.01 28.71
N SER A 64 -1.88 9.61 27.85
CA SER A 64 -3.01 10.43 28.31
C SER A 64 -4.06 9.61 29.08
N LEU A 65 -4.28 8.35 28.70
CA LEU A 65 -5.18 7.45 29.41
C LEU A 65 -4.64 7.10 30.80
N VAL A 66 -3.34 6.82 30.94
CA VAL A 66 -2.71 6.53 32.23
C VAL A 66 -2.85 7.73 33.17
N VAL A 67 -2.57 8.95 32.67
CA VAL A 67 -2.72 10.18 33.48
C VAL A 67 -4.18 10.34 33.94
N ARG A 68 -5.16 10.19 33.03
CA ARG A 68 -6.58 10.27 33.40
C ARG A 68 -6.99 9.23 34.43
N LEU A 69 -6.51 8.00 34.27
CA LEU A 69 -6.84 6.89 35.16
C LEU A 69 -6.24 7.13 36.56
N ALA A 70 -4.99 7.60 36.62
CA ALA A 70 -4.36 8.04 37.86
C ALA A 70 -5.12 9.20 38.52
N SER A 71 -5.56 10.21 37.76
CA SER A 71 -6.35 11.32 38.28
C SER A 71 -7.70 10.86 38.85
N ILE A 72 -8.39 9.93 38.17
CA ILE A 72 -9.66 9.36 38.68
C ILE A 72 -9.42 8.61 39.99
N LEU A 73 -8.36 7.79 40.06
CA LEU A 73 -8.00 7.06 41.27
C LEU A 73 -7.64 7.99 42.43
N GLN A 74 -6.89 9.07 42.15
CA GLN A 74 -6.52 10.08 43.15
C GLN A 74 -7.73 10.89 43.64
N PHE A 75 -8.76 11.09 42.81
CA PHE A 75 -9.98 11.78 43.22
C PHE A 75 -10.88 10.92 44.13
N GLY A 76 -10.67 9.61 44.14
CA GLY A 76 -11.42 8.65 44.96
C GLY A 76 -10.80 8.36 46.33
N PHE A 77 -9.59 8.84 46.61
CA PHE A 77 -8.90 8.79 47.90
C PHE A 77 -8.94 10.17 48.57
#